data_AF-A0A369QG13-F1
#
_entry.id   AF-A0A369QG13-F1
#
_cell.length_a   1.000
_cell.length_b   1.000
_cell.length_c   1.000
_cell.angle_alpha   90.00
_cell.angle_beta   90.00
_cell.angle_gamma   90.00
#
_symmetry.space_group_name_H-M   'P 1'
#
loop_
_entity.id
_entity.type
_entity.pdbx_description
1 polymer ?
#
loop_
_entity_poly.entity_id
_entity_poly.type
_entity_poly.pdbx_seq_one_letter_code
_entity_poly.pdbx_strand_id
1 'polypeptide(L)'
;METSLFYTPAKTVVNRHQTFLKTWLTHHILANVLGMGLLHTAISHTLTGPHGVRLTPPQWVAHTISLLLFSFILNFLQNKALQLQFKRGNFTDLGYFLVCIPSAFWIGYYAFYIPFDILFMYLAIGGINAWRLKKYFTDEKKWAWQIMLALLGGALVGIAAGMAAYFGFVKDIKVLTGDFLLWLCITLPASVTYASISKLFLRQHVTGKVE
;
A
#
# COMPACT_ATOMS: atom_id res chain seq x y z
N MET A 1 -30.51 -37.62 40.52
CA MET A 1 -30.84 -36.63 39.48
C MET A 1 -29.56 -35.86 39.17
N GLU A 2 -28.89 -36.20 38.07
CA GLU A 2 -27.71 -35.46 37.59
C GLU A 2 -28.18 -34.32 36.68
N THR A 3 -28.06 -33.09 37.16
CA THR A 3 -28.19 -31.89 36.33
C THR A 3 -26.89 -31.70 35.55
N SER A 4 -26.83 -32.20 34.32
CA SER A 4 -25.78 -31.86 33.38
C SER A 4 -25.98 -30.41 32.90
N LEU A 5 -25.17 -29.51 33.44
CA LEU A 5 -25.03 -28.15 32.92
C LEU A 5 -24.33 -28.22 31.56
N PHE A 6 -25.12 -28.24 30.49
CA PHE A 6 -24.60 -28.07 29.14
C PHE A 6 -24.02 -26.66 28.98
N TYR A 7 -22.70 -26.56 29.14
CA TYR A 7 -21.95 -25.37 28.75
C TYR A 7 -22.06 -25.20 27.24
N THR A 8 -22.90 -24.26 26.80
CA THR A 8 -22.95 -23.87 25.39
C THR A 8 -21.82 -22.86 25.18
N PRO A 9 -20.73 -23.21 24.47
CA PRO A 9 -19.66 -22.25 24.21
C PRO A 9 -20.25 -21.06 23.46
N ALA A 10 -20.03 -19.86 23.98
CA ALA A 10 -20.48 -18.64 23.35
C ALA A 10 -19.95 -18.59 21.90
N LYS A 11 -20.84 -18.67 20.91
CA LYS A 11 -20.50 -18.41 19.52
C LYS A 11 -19.99 -16.97 19.44
N THR A 12 -18.68 -16.81 19.31
CA THR A 12 -18.08 -15.50 19.02
C THR A 12 -18.58 -15.06 17.66
N VAL A 13 -19.58 -14.18 17.66
CA VAL A 13 -20.06 -13.52 16.46
C VAL A 13 -18.92 -12.65 15.95
N VAL A 14 -18.18 -13.15 14.97
CA VAL A 14 -17.09 -12.39 14.35
C VAL A 14 -17.69 -11.17 13.67
N ASN A 15 -17.38 -9.99 14.19
CA ASN A 15 -17.79 -8.73 13.57
C ASN A 15 -17.07 -8.58 12.21
N ARG A 16 -17.79 -8.91 11.13
CA ARG A 16 -17.24 -8.91 9.76
C ARG A 16 -16.65 -7.56 9.37
N HIS A 17 -17.25 -6.44 9.81
CA HIS A 17 -16.71 -5.10 9.54
C HIS A 17 -15.38 -4.88 10.26
N GLN A 18 -15.26 -5.28 11.52
CA GLN A 18 -14.01 -5.16 12.26
C GLN A 18 -12.90 -6.02 11.64
N THR A 19 -13.23 -7.25 11.24
CA THR A 19 -12.29 -8.13 10.52
C THR A 19 -11.87 -7.51 9.19
N PHE A 20 -12.81 -7.00 8.39
CA PHE A 20 -12.51 -6.27 7.15
C PHE A 20 -11.55 -5.11 7.37
N LEU A 21 -11.84 -4.22 8.33
CA LEU A 21 -11.04 -3.03 8.61
C LEU A 21 -9.64 -3.38 9.14
N LYS A 22 -9.51 -4.43 9.95
CA LYS A 22 -8.21 -4.92 10.44
C LYS A 22 -7.41 -5.52 9.28
N THR A 23 -8.02 -6.38 8.48
CA THR A 23 -7.38 -7.02 7.32
C THR A 23 -6.98 -5.99 6.28
N TRP A 24 -7.81 -4.97 6.01
CA TRP A 24 -7.47 -3.86 5.13
C TRP A 24 -6.18 -3.17 5.57
N LEU A 25 -6.11 -2.79 6.85
CA LEU A 25 -4.94 -2.12 7.40
C LEU A 25 -3.69 -3.00 7.30
N THR A 26 -3.77 -4.24 7.77
CA THR A 26 -2.63 -5.17 7.79
C THR A 26 -2.14 -5.48 6.38
N HIS A 27 -3.05 -5.73 5.43
CA HIS A 27 -2.70 -6.07 4.05
C HIS A 27 -2.04 -4.92 3.30
N HIS A 28 -2.42 -3.68 3.57
CA HIS A 28 -1.77 -2.50 2.99
C HIS A 28 -0.35 -2.31 3.50
N ILE A 29 -0.15 -2.44 4.82
CA ILE A 29 1.17 -2.38 5.44
C ILE A 29 2.05 -3.51 4.87
N LEU A 30 1.53 -4.74 4.88
CA LEU A 30 2.26 -5.91 4.39
C LEU A 30 2.65 -5.77 2.92
N ALA A 31 1.73 -5.32 2.05
CA ALA A 31 2.00 -5.12 0.64
C ALA A 31 3.13 -4.10 0.40
N ASN A 32 3.19 -3.03 1.18
CA ASN A 32 4.20 -1.99 1.02
C ASN A 32 5.55 -2.43 1.59
N VAL A 33 5.55 -3.01 2.79
CA VAL A 33 6.79 -3.48 3.42
C VAL A 33 7.40 -4.62 2.60
N LEU A 34 6.62 -5.65 2.23
CA LEU A 34 7.13 -6.74 1.41
C LEU A 34 7.44 -6.30 -0.02
N GLY A 35 6.53 -5.57 -0.67
CA GLY A 35 6.65 -5.22 -2.07
C GLY A 35 7.67 -4.11 -2.32
N MET A 36 7.51 -2.95 -1.69
CA MET A 36 8.40 -1.79 -1.88
C MET A 36 9.58 -1.77 -0.91
N GLY A 37 9.39 -2.14 0.36
CA GLY A 37 10.49 -2.10 1.34
C GLY A 37 11.55 -3.17 1.05
N LEU A 38 11.10 -4.38 0.73
CA LEU A 38 11.99 -5.54 0.59
C LEU A 38 12.20 -5.97 -0.87
N LEU A 39 11.13 -6.36 -1.59
CA LEU A 39 11.27 -6.95 -2.92
C LEU A 39 11.76 -5.94 -3.97
N HIS A 40 11.27 -4.70 -3.92
CA HIS A 40 11.78 -3.63 -4.79
C HIS A 40 13.27 -3.45 -4.58
N THR A 41 13.71 -3.27 -3.34
CA THR A 41 15.14 -3.14 -3.03
C THR A 41 15.95 -4.36 -3.47
N ALA A 42 15.46 -5.56 -3.18
CA ALA A 42 16.12 -6.81 -3.53
C ALA A 42 16.32 -6.96 -5.04
N ILE A 43 15.37 -6.53 -5.86
CA ILE A 43 15.43 -6.69 -7.32
C ILE A 43 16.15 -5.50 -7.95
N SER A 44 15.72 -4.29 -7.62
CA SER A 44 16.22 -3.05 -8.20
C SER A 44 17.66 -2.76 -7.81
N HIS A 45 18.01 -2.89 -6.53
CA HIS A 45 19.29 -2.40 -6.01
C HIS A 45 20.31 -3.53 -5.78
N THR A 46 19.90 -4.74 -5.36
CA THR A 46 20.86 -5.86 -5.24
C THR A 46 21.35 -6.35 -6.60
N LEU A 47 20.45 -6.54 -7.57
CA LEU A 47 20.81 -7.17 -8.84
C LEU A 47 21.56 -6.24 -9.78
N THR A 48 21.33 -4.92 -9.65
CA THR A 48 21.87 -3.94 -10.61
C THR A 48 22.74 -2.85 -9.98
N GLY A 49 22.92 -2.90 -8.67
CA GLY A 49 23.77 -1.99 -7.91
C GLY A 49 23.19 -0.58 -7.76
N PRO A 50 23.95 0.32 -7.11
CA PRO A 50 23.57 1.72 -6.98
C PRO A 50 23.60 2.42 -8.35
N HIS A 51 22.79 3.46 -8.49
CA HIS A 51 22.71 4.25 -9.72
C HIS A 51 22.51 5.74 -9.42
N GLY A 52 22.90 6.57 -10.40
CA GLY A 52 22.52 7.98 -10.40
C GLY A 52 21.11 8.19 -10.99
N VAL A 53 20.87 9.39 -11.49
CA VAL A 53 19.60 9.80 -12.12
C VAL A 53 19.29 9.00 -13.39
N ARG A 54 20.32 8.69 -14.18
CA ARG A 54 20.17 7.98 -15.46
C ARG A 54 20.42 6.51 -15.26
N LEU A 55 19.35 5.73 -15.30
CA LEU A 55 19.41 4.28 -15.25
C LEU A 55 19.98 3.71 -16.55
N THR A 56 20.83 2.70 -16.41
CA THR A 56 21.15 1.79 -17.51
C THR A 56 19.91 0.95 -17.87
N PRO A 57 19.85 0.38 -19.09
CA PRO A 57 18.71 -0.49 -19.46
C PRO A 57 18.45 -1.64 -18.48
N PRO A 58 19.47 -2.37 -17.96
CA PRO A 58 19.24 -3.41 -16.95
C PRO A 58 18.64 -2.86 -15.64
N GLN A 59 19.11 -1.71 -15.17
CA GLN A 59 18.57 -1.05 -13.98
C GLN A 59 17.10 -0.67 -14.19
N TRP A 60 16.76 -0.06 -15.31
CA TRP A 60 15.39 0.32 -15.64
C TRP A 60 14.45 -0.89 -15.70
N VAL A 61 14.91 -1.99 -16.31
CA VAL A 61 14.15 -3.25 -16.38
C VAL A 61 13.94 -3.83 -14.98
N ALA A 62 14.98 -3.90 -14.15
CA ALA A 62 14.88 -4.41 -12.78
C ALA A 62 13.89 -3.61 -11.92
N HIS A 63 13.94 -2.28 -11.99
CA HIS A 63 12.99 -1.39 -11.31
C HIS A 63 11.56 -1.60 -11.82
N THR A 64 11.37 -1.74 -13.13
CA THR A 64 10.04 -1.98 -13.70
C THR A 64 9.47 -3.33 -13.25
N ILE A 65 10.26 -4.40 -13.31
CA ILE A 65 9.84 -5.74 -12.86
C ILE A 65 9.43 -5.68 -11.37
N SER A 66 10.22 -5.01 -10.55
CA SER A 66 9.95 -4.96 -9.12
C SER A 66 8.71 -4.11 -8.78
N LEU A 67 8.46 -3.02 -9.51
CA LEU A 67 7.21 -2.24 -9.43
C LEU A 67 5.99 -3.05 -9.87
N LEU A 68 6.12 -3.88 -10.91
CA LEU A 68 5.04 -4.79 -11.34
C LEU A 68 4.72 -5.84 -10.26
N LEU A 69 5.74 -6.41 -9.62
CA LEU A 69 5.57 -7.35 -8.50
C LEU A 69 4.91 -6.68 -7.29
N PHE A 70 5.35 -5.47 -6.91
CA PHE A 70 4.68 -4.70 -5.87
C PHE A 70 3.19 -4.45 -6.22
N SER A 71 2.92 -4.00 -7.44
CA SER A 71 1.57 -3.72 -7.93
C SER A 71 0.67 -4.97 -7.86
N PHE A 72 1.22 -6.13 -8.21
CA PHE A 72 0.55 -7.43 -8.09
C PHE A 72 0.23 -7.78 -6.63
N ILE A 73 1.22 -7.72 -5.74
CA ILE A 73 1.06 -8.04 -4.30
C ILE A 73 0.02 -7.11 -3.67
N LEU A 74 0.11 -5.81 -3.96
CA LEU A 74 -0.82 -4.81 -3.46
C LEU A 74 -2.25 -5.11 -3.92
N ASN A 75 -2.47 -5.34 -5.21
CA ASN A 75 -3.80 -5.66 -5.74
C ASN A 75 -4.36 -6.95 -5.11
N PHE A 76 -3.55 -8.00 -5.04
CA PHE A 76 -3.94 -9.29 -4.47
C PHE A 76 -4.37 -9.16 -3.00
N LEU A 77 -3.52 -8.56 -2.16
CA LEU A 77 -3.80 -8.39 -0.74
C LEU A 77 -4.97 -7.43 -0.48
N GLN A 78 -5.08 -6.34 -1.26
CA GLN A 78 -6.25 -5.46 -1.20
C GLN A 78 -7.54 -6.20 -1.52
N ASN A 79 -7.56 -7.00 -2.59
CA ASN A 79 -8.74 -7.75 -3.00
C ASN A 79 -9.11 -8.83 -1.98
N LYS A 80 -8.13 -9.48 -1.33
CA LYS A 80 -8.38 -10.37 -0.19
C LYS A 80 -9.06 -9.67 0.98
N ALA A 81 -8.68 -8.43 1.29
CA ALA A 81 -9.38 -7.66 2.31
C ALA A 81 -10.81 -7.33 1.85
N LEU A 82 -10.98 -6.80 0.64
CA LEU A 82 -12.28 -6.40 0.09
C LEU A 82 -13.29 -7.56 0.00
N GLN A 83 -12.82 -8.79 -0.22
CA GLN A 83 -13.67 -10.00 -0.24
C GLN A 83 -14.43 -10.25 1.06
N LEU A 84 -13.96 -9.70 2.18
CA LEU A 84 -14.65 -9.82 3.47
C LEU A 84 -15.96 -9.01 3.51
N GLN A 85 -16.10 -8.02 2.62
CA GLN A 85 -17.23 -7.09 2.59
C GLN A 85 -17.98 -7.07 1.25
N PHE A 86 -17.30 -7.37 0.13
CA PHE A 86 -17.82 -7.21 -1.23
C PHE A 86 -17.56 -8.47 -2.07
N LYS A 87 -18.48 -8.79 -2.98
CA LYS A 87 -18.29 -9.87 -3.97
C LYS A 87 -17.23 -9.45 -4.99
N ARG A 88 -16.00 -9.98 -4.85
CA ARG A 88 -14.84 -9.56 -5.65
C ARG A 88 -13.84 -10.70 -5.87
N GLY A 89 -13.20 -10.76 -7.04
CA GLY A 89 -12.15 -11.73 -7.34
C GLY A 89 -10.78 -11.31 -6.83
N ASN A 90 -9.84 -12.25 -6.70
CA ASN A 90 -8.48 -11.98 -6.20
C ASN A 90 -7.70 -11.00 -7.09
N PHE A 91 -7.92 -11.06 -8.42
CA PHE A 91 -7.17 -10.29 -9.42
C PHE A 91 -8.02 -9.23 -10.12
N THR A 92 -9.19 -8.89 -9.56
CA THR A 92 -10.05 -7.85 -10.12
C THR A 92 -9.27 -6.53 -10.17
N ASP A 93 -9.31 -5.87 -11.32
CA ASP A 93 -8.65 -4.59 -11.62
C ASP A 93 -7.10 -4.63 -11.65
N LEU A 94 -6.48 -5.82 -11.69
CA LEU A 94 -5.01 -5.96 -11.70
C LEU A 94 -4.34 -5.17 -12.83
N GLY A 95 -4.94 -5.13 -14.03
CA GLY A 95 -4.39 -4.37 -15.16
C GLY A 95 -4.16 -2.89 -14.85
N TYR A 96 -5.06 -2.25 -14.11
CA TYR A 96 -4.89 -0.85 -13.71
C TYR A 96 -3.70 -0.66 -12.76
N PHE A 97 -3.46 -1.61 -11.85
CA PHE A 97 -2.30 -1.57 -10.96
C PHE A 97 -1.00 -1.74 -11.76
N LEU A 98 -0.94 -2.73 -12.65
CA LEU A 98 0.25 -3.03 -13.45
C LEU A 98 0.64 -1.91 -14.42
N VAL A 99 -0.32 -1.09 -14.87
CA VAL A 99 -0.05 0.02 -15.80
C VAL A 99 0.15 1.33 -15.05
N CYS A 100 -0.81 1.73 -14.21
CA CYS A 100 -0.82 3.09 -13.65
C CYS A 100 0.25 3.30 -12.59
N ILE A 101 0.59 2.28 -11.78
CA ILE A 101 1.59 2.43 -10.72
C ILE A 101 3.00 2.60 -11.32
N PRO A 102 3.51 1.71 -12.19
CA PRO A 102 4.82 1.92 -12.81
C PRO A 102 4.87 3.18 -13.66
N SER A 103 3.81 3.51 -14.39
CA SER A 103 3.77 4.73 -15.21
C SER A 103 3.89 5.99 -14.35
N ALA A 104 3.12 6.08 -13.27
CA ALA A 104 3.17 7.23 -12.36
C ALA A 104 4.52 7.32 -11.65
N PHE A 105 5.08 6.18 -11.22
CA PHE A 105 6.42 6.12 -10.63
C PHE A 105 7.47 6.69 -11.60
N TRP A 106 7.49 6.22 -12.85
CA TRP A 106 8.45 6.67 -13.85
C TRP A 106 8.26 8.13 -14.26
N ILE A 107 7.01 8.62 -14.32
CA ILE A 107 6.73 10.04 -14.52
C ILE A 107 7.33 10.85 -13.37
N GLY A 108 7.07 10.46 -12.12
CA GLY A 108 7.65 11.13 -10.96
C GLY A 108 9.18 11.13 -11.00
N TYR A 109 9.78 9.98 -11.29
CA TYR A 109 11.23 9.80 -11.34
C TYR A 109 11.90 10.64 -12.44
N TYR A 110 11.41 10.60 -13.67
CA TYR A 110 12.07 11.26 -14.80
C TYR A 110 11.66 12.73 -14.99
N ALA A 111 10.47 13.15 -14.55
CA ALA A 111 10.05 14.54 -14.67
C ALA A 111 10.47 15.41 -13.47
N PHE A 112 10.52 14.85 -12.26
CA PHE A 112 10.71 15.63 -11.03
C PHE A 112 11.80 15.07 -10.09
N TYR A 113 12.35 13.88 -10.39
CA TYR A 113 13.35 13.19 -9.59
C TYR A 113 12.86 12.71 -8.22
N ILE A 114 13.72 12.03 -7.46
CA ILE A 114 13.41 11.58 -6.09
C ILE A 114 13.15 12.83 -5.23
N PRO A 115 12.08 12.90 -4.42
CA PRO A 115 11.19 11.79 -4.01
C PRO A 115 9.83 11.75 -4.71
N PHE A 116 9.68 12.38 -5.88
CA PHE A 116 8.40 12.50 -6.57
C PHE A 116 7.93 11.19 -7.21
N ASP A 117 8.84 10.26 -7.47
CA ASP A 117 8.55 8.88 -7.84
C ASP A 117 7.62 8.19 -6.81
N ILE A 118 7.95 8.31 -5.53
CA ILE A 118 7.14 7.80 -4.41
C ILE A 118 5.80 8.55 -4.36
N LEU A 119 5.83 9.88 -4.42
CA LEU A 119 4.60 10.69 -4.36
C LEU A 119 3.60 10.28 -5.45
N PHE A 120 4.06 10.21 -6.70
CA PHE A 120 3.22 9.88 -7.84
C PHE A 120 2.72 8.43 -7.77
N MET A 121 3.55 7.49 -7.32
CA MET A 121 3.15 6.10 -7.09
C MET A 121 1.99 6.01 -6.09
N TYR A 122 2.08 6.69 -4.95
CA TYR A 122 1.02 6.70 -3.93
C TYR A 122 -0.26 7.39 -4.44
N LEU A 123 -0.14 8.49 -5.18
CA LEU A 123 -1.28 9.17 -5.80
C LEU A 123 -1.96 8.27 -6.85
N ALA A 124 -1.21 7.49 -7.62
CA ALA A 124 -1.78 6.52 -8.55
C ALA A 124 -2.57 5.42 -7.82
N ILE A 125 -2.03 4.88 -6.72
CA ILE A 125 -2.77 3.93 -5.87
C ILE A 125 -4.08 4.56 -5.36
N GLY A 126 -4.02 5.82 -4.92
CA GLY A 126 -5.18 6.60 -4.49
C GLY A 126 -6.23 6.72 -5.60
N GLY A 127 -5.81 7.12 -6.80
CA GLY A 127 -6.69 7.32 -7.96
C GLY A 127 -7.34 6.02 -8.42
N ILE A 128 -6.57 4.92 -8.48
CA ILE A 128 -7.10 3.60 -8.80
C ILE A 128 -8.15 3.17 -7.76
N ASN A 129 -7.86 3.34 -6.46
CA ASN A 129 -8.79 2.99 -5.39
C ASN A 129 -10.03 3.89 -5.36
N ALA A 130 -9.89 5.18 -5.64
CA ALA A 130 -10.99 6.12 -5.77
C ALA A 130 -11.94 5.65 -6.89
N TRP A 131 -11.38 5.40 -8.08
CA TRP A 131 -12.17 5.03 -9.25
C TRP A 131 -12.82 3.64 -9.13
N ARG A 132 -12.05 2.61 -8.72
CA ARG A 132 -12.54 1.22 -8.75
C ARG A 132 -13.51 0.88 -7.61
N LEU A 133 -13.38 1.56 -6.47
CA LEU A 133 -14.16 1.25 -5.27
C LEU A 133 -15.36 2.17 -5.05
N LYS A 134 -15.47 3.30 -5.77
CA LYS A 134 -16.59 4.24 -5.62
C LYS A 134 -17.96 3.56 -5.67
N LYS A 135 -18.14 2.59 -6.57
CA LYS A 135 -19.38 1.82 -6.75
C LYS A 135 -19.88 1.05 -5.51
N TYR A 136 -19.04 0.90 -4.49
CA TYR A 136 -19.39 0.21 -3.25
C TYR A 136 -19.89 1.17 -2.15
N PHE A 137 -19.83 2.47 -2.38
CA PHE A 137 -20.10 3.50 -1.39
C PHE A 137 -21.21 4.45 -1.85
N THR A 138 -22.10 4.83 -0.92
CA THR A 138 -23.22 5.74 -1.20
C THR A 138 -22.73 7.12 -1.63
N ASP A 139 -21.66 7.62 -0.99
CA ASP A 139 -21.03 8.89 -1.35
C ASP A 139 -19.68 8.63 -2.05
N GLU A 140 -19.77 8.41 -3.36
CA GLU A 140 -18.63 8.16 -4.25
C GLU A 140 -17.57 9.27 -4.19
N LYS A 141 -18.02 10.53 -4.15
CA LYS A 141 -17.14 11.71 -4.19
C LYS A 141 -16.38 11.85 -2.89
N LYS A 142 -17.05 11.66 -1.75
CA LYS A 142 -16.41 11.64 -0.44
C LYS A 142 -15.40 10.51 -0.33
N TRP A 143 -15.73 9.31 -0.79
CA TRP A 143 -14.76 8.20 -0.83
C TRP A 143 -13.52 8.57 -1.65
N ALA A 144 -13.72 9.10 -2.87
CA ALA A 144 -12.61 9.45 -3.75
C ALA A 144 -11.65 10.46 -3.10
N TRP A 145 -12.18 11.52 -2.48
CA TRP A 145 -11.34 12.49 -1.76
C TRP A 145 -10.65 11.89 -0.55
N GLN A 146 -11.36 11.11 0.25
CA GLN A 146 -10.83 10.46 1.45
C GLN A 146 -9.64 9.55 1.12
N ILE A 147 -9.76 8.70 0.10
CA ILE A 147 -8.66 7.81 -0.26
C ILE A 147 -7.48 8.56 -0.90
N MET A 148 -7.74 9.58 -1.72
CA MET A 148 -6.68 10.44 -2.26
C MET A 148 -5.90 11.14 -1.14
N LEU A 149 -6.61 11.71 -0.16
CA LEU A 149 -5.99 12.37 0.99
C LEU A 149 -5.20 11.40 1.87
N ALA A 150 -5.73 10.19 2.10
CA ALA A 150 -5.02 9.16 2.86
C ALA A 150 -3.68 8.81 2.20
N LEU A 151 -3.68 8.57 0.88
CA LEU A 151 -2.49 8.18 0.14
C LEU A 151 -1.50 9.34 -0.02
N LEU A 152 -1.98 10.58 -0.21
CA LEU A 152 -1.14 11.78 -0.19
C LEU A 152 -0.46 11.94 1.17
N GLY A 153 -1.22 11.83 2.27
CA GLY A 153 -0.68 11.91 3.63
C GLY A 153 0.36 10.81 3.90
N GLY A 154 0.09 9.58 3.45
CA GLY A 154 1.07 8.48 3.53
C GLY A 154 2.35 8.78 2.77
N ALA A 155 2.25 9.26 1.53
CA ALA A 155 3.42 9.63 0.73
C ALA A 155 4.26 10.70 1.44
N LEU A 156 3.63 11.78 1.91
CA LEU A 156 4.33 12.87 2.60
C LEU A 156 5.03 12.39 3.87
N VAL A 157 4.38 11.55 4.68
CA VAL A 157 4.99 10.97 5.89
C VAL A 157 6.15 10.04 5.54
N GLY A 158 6.01 9.20 4.51
CA GLY A 158 7.09 8.33 4.04
C GLY A 158 8.30 9.11 3.55
N ILE A 159 8.07 10.15 2.75
CA ILE A 159 9.14 11.02 2.24
C ILE A 159 9.83 11.74 3.40
N ALA A 160 9.08 12.31 4.34
CA ALA A 160 9.65 12.97 5.51
C ALA A 160 10.49 12.01 6.36
N ALA A 161 9.99 10.79 6.61
CA ALA A 161 10.70 9.77 7.37
C ALA A 161 11.96 9.28 6.63
N GLY A 162 11.89 9.08 5.32
CA GLY A 162 13.03 8.72 4.48
C GLY A 162 14.11 9.79 4.47
N MET A 163 13.73 11.06 4.34
CA MET A 163 14.65 12.20 4.41
C MET A 163 15.30 12.31 5.79
N ALA A 164 14.53 12.19 6.86
CA ALA A 164 15.05 12.18 8.22
C ALA A 164 16.05 11.03 8.45
N ALA A 165 15.72 9.82 7.99
CA ALA A 165 16.61 8.67 8.07
C ALA A 165 17.88 8.86 7.23
N TYR A 166 17.74 9.37 5.99
CA TYR A 166 18.86 9.66 5.10
C TYR A 166 19.87 10.61 5.73
N PHE A 167 19.42 11.78 6.19
CA PHE A 167 20.31 12.76 6.78
C PHE A 167 20.79 12.40 8.19
N GLY A 168 20.02 11.58 8.92
CA GLY A 168 20.33 11.17 10.28
C GLY A 168 21.38 10.05 10.36
N PHE A 169 21.23 8.99 9.57
CA PHE A 169 22.10 7.81 9.70
C PHE A 169 22.30 6.99 8.42
N VAL A 170 21.40 7.02 7.44
CA VAL A 170 21.49 6.12 6.28
C VAL A 170 22.57 6.55 5.28
N LYS A 171 22.81 7.84 5.08
CA LYS A 171 23.83 8.35 4.13
C LYS A 171 25.24 7.80 4.38
N ASP A 172 25.54 7.41 5.63
CA ASP A 172 26.85 6.90 6.05
C ASP A 172 26.93 5.37 5.97
N ILE A 173 25.80 4.69 5.76
CA ILE A 173 25.71 3.24 5.59
C ILE A 173 25.93 2.92 4.12
N LYS A 174 27.12 2.39 3.80
CA LYS A 174 27.45 1.98 2.44
C LYS A 174 26.70 0.71 2.05
N VAL A 175 26.64 0.48 0.74
CA VAL A 175 26.18 -0.78 0.12
C VAL A 175 24.67 -0.99 0.35
N LEU A 176 24.21 -2.20 0.03
CA LEU A 176 22.82 -2.63 -0.04
C LEU A 176 22.03 -2.42 1.25
N THR A 177 22.68 -2.50 2.41
CA THR A 177 22.02 -2.29 3.71
C THR A 177 21.43 -0.88 3.83
N GLY A 178 22.12 0.13 3.30
CA GLY A 178 21.64 1.50 3.29
C GLY A 178 20.33 1.63 2.50
N ASP A 179 20.27 0.99 1.33
CA ASP A 179 19.08 1.02 0.46
C ASP A 179 17.89 0.32 1.13
N PHE A 180 18.08 -0.85 1.73
CA PHE A 180 17.00 -1.53 2.46
C PHE A 180 16.49 -0.70 3.63
N LEU A 181 17.40 -0.11 4.41
CA LEU A 181 17.01 0.74 5.53
C LEU A 181 16.25 1.97 5.05
N LEU A 182 16.70 2.65 3.99
CA LEU A 182 16.01 3.81 3.44
C LEU A 182 14.60 3.44 3.00
N TRP A 183 14.45 2.39 2.19
CA TRP A 183 13.16 1.95 1.68
C TRP A 183 12.21 1.48 2.79
N LEU A 184 12.71 0.83 3.84
CA LEU A 184 11.90 0.48 5.02
C LEU A 184 11.49 1.73 5.81
N CYS A 185 12.40 2.68 6.02
CA CYS A 185 12.12 3.97 6.66
C CYS A 185 11.14 4.83 5.87
N ILE A 186 10.98 4.62 4.57
CA ILE A 186 9.96 5.28 3.75
C ILE A 186 8.63 4.51 3.84
N THR A 187 8.66 3.22 3.50
CA THR A 187 7.45 2.43 3.21
C THR A 187 6.66 2.05 4.46
N LEU A 188 7.34 1.78 5.58
CA LEU A 188 6.66 1.45 6.83
C LEU A 188 5.83 2.64 7.35
N PRO A 189 6.39 3.84 7.58
CA PRO A 189 5.60 4.97 8.06
C PRO A 189 4.59 5.47 7.02
N ALA A 190 4.91 5.44 5.72
CA ALA A 190 3.93 5.74 4.68
C ALA A 190 2.72 4.82 4.78
N SER A 191 2.96 3.51 4.85
CA SER A 191 1.91 2.51 4.84
C SER A 191 1.08 2.47 6.11
N VAL A 192 1.71 2.61 7.28
CA VAL A 192 0.98 2.76 8.55
C VAL A 192 0.07 3.98 8.50
N THR A 193 0.57 5.12 8.00
CA THR A 193 -0.20 6.37 7.90
C THR A 193 -1.42 6.21 7.01
N TYR A 194 -1.24 5.89 5.72
CA TYR A 194 -2.39 5.85 4.81
C TYR A 194 -3.34 4.69 5.15
N ALA A 195 -2.83 3.55 5.63
CA ALA A 195 -3.68 2.41 5.98
C ALA A 195 -4.54 2.73 7.22
N SER A 196 -3.99 3.46 8.19
CA SER A 196 -4.74 3.92 9.36
C SER A 196 -5.79 4.95 9.00
N ILE A 197 -5.43 5.97 8.20
CA ILE A 197 -6.36 7.00 7.75
C ILE A 197 -7.48 6.40 6.89
N SER A 198 -7.13 5.57 5.89
CA SER A 198 -8.12 4.92 5.03
C SER A 198 -9.02 3.95 5.79
N LYS A 199 -8.53 3.27 6.83
CA LYS A 199 -9.35 2.46 7.75
C LYS A 199 -10.39 3.33 8.47
N LEU A 200 -10.02 4.51 8.96
CA LEU A 200 -10.96 5.43 9.60
C LEU A 200 -12.06 5.88 8.63
N PHE A 201 -11.68 6.20 7.39
CA PHE A 201 -12.63 6.57 6.35
C PHE A 201 -13.55 5.40 5.96
N LEU A 202 -12.98 4.21 5.72
CA LEU A 202 -13.77 3.01 5.43
C LEU A 202 -14.77 2.70 6.54
N ARG A 203 -14.40 2.89 7.81
CA ARG A 203 -15.33 2.69 8.94
C ARG A 203 -16.61 3.49 8.75
N GLN A 204 -16.51 4.76 8.36
CA GLN A 204 -17.67 5.63 8.12
C GLN A 204 -18.60 5.08 7.03
N HIS A 205 -18.02 4.49 5.98
CA HIS A 205 -18.77 3.95 4.84
C HIS A 205 -19.39 2.56 5.09
N VAL A 206 -18.77 1.72 5.92
CA VAL A 206 -19.27 0.36 6.17
C VAL A 206 -20.22 0.27 7.36
N THR A 207 -20.07 1.13 8.38
CA THR A 207 -21.00 1.18 9.51
C THR A 207 -22.17 2.13 9.31
N GLY A 208 -22.10 3.02 8.31
CA GLY A 208 -23.18 3.94 7.95
C GLY A 208 -24.34 3.29 7.19
N LYS A 209 -24.27 1.98 6.89
CA LYS A 209 -25.41 1.22 6.36
C LYS A 209 -26.34 0.84 7.50
N VAL A 210 -27.17 1.80 7.92
CA VAL A 210 -28.44 1.53 8.58
C VAL A 210 -29.49 1.54 7.48
N GLU A 211 -29.74 0.39 6.87
CA GLU A 211 -30.98 0.06 6.16
C GLU A 211 -31.36 -1.37 6.50
#